data_AF-A0A0R2AAH9-F1
#
_entry.id   AF-A0A0R2AAH9-F1
#
_cell.length_a   1.000
_cell.length_b   1.000
_cell.length_c   1.000
_cell.angle_alpha   90.00
_cell.angle_beta   90.00
_cell.angle_gamma   90.00
#
_symmetry.space_group_name_H-M   'P 1'
#
loop_
_entity.id
_entity.type
_entity.pdbx_description
1 polymer ?
#
loop_
_entity_poly.entity_id
_entity_poly.type
_entity_poly.pdbx_seq_one_letter_code
_entity_poly.pdbx_strand_id
1 'polypeptide(L)'
;MYTEFVILTDIVELRTRPVTRFSVSFLLSLIFQYILVMLGQSAIGSACFYIFSMPMTNYYINRKLSLATSVATPLVYFLYYYANGLADFAVTNFSLMVIITCLITVGQFVIDSLLEWAEINEFLRYTIIAVIVNVMGIWLYGYFMIQTITNNYILFVTMGSLLMQFLVTTYSSVKEKQARDFERARYNEEHDALTGLYNYEAYGKEIKRLSSSSQDYNIIMFDIDHFKQINDTYGHLEGNGVLQYFGTCLEELYPHQG
;
A
#
# COMPACT_ATOMS: atom_id res chain seq x y z
N MET A 1 24.60 30.19 -10.37
CA MET A 1 23.33 29.77 -10.99
C MET A 1 23.00 28.33 -10.55
N TYR A 2 22.86 28.11 -9.22
CA TYR A 2 22.63 26.79 -8.62
C TYR A 2 21.79 26.90 -7.33
N THR A 3 20.87 27.87 -7.27
CA THR A 3 20.06 28.14 -6.07
C THR A 3 18.56 27.88 -6.29
N GLU A 4 18.13 27.59 -7.53
CA GLU A 4 16.71 27.38 -7.84
C GLU A 4 16.27 25.91 -7.87
N PHE A 5 17.19 24.94 -7.95
CA PHE A 5 16.81 23.52 -8.06
C PHE A 5 16.45 22.86 -6.73
N VAL A 6 16.92 23.40 -5.60
CA VAL A 6 16.62 22.83 -4.26
C VAL A 6 15.19 23.14 -3.81
N ILE A 7 14.60 24.23 -4.30
CA ILE A 7 13.24 24.64 -3.91
C ILE A 7 12.16 23.80 -4.63
N LEU A 8 12.46 23.24 -5.81
CA LEU A 8 11.49 22.45 -6.57
C LEU A 8 11.34 21.01 -6.06
N THR A 9 12.39 20.41 -5.49
CA THR A 9 12.28 19.11 -4.81
C THR A 9 11.45 19.18 -3.53
N ASP A 10 11.54 20.28 -2.77
CA ASP A 10 10.76 20.49 -1.55
C ASP A 10 9.27 20.81 -1.82
N ILE A 11 8.93 21.30 -3.02
CA ILE A 11 7.53 21.59 -3.40
C ILE A 11 6.83 20.35 -3.99
N VAL A 12 7.57 19.45 -4.66
CA VAL A 12 7.04 18.17 -5.14
C VAL A 12 6.96 17.14 -4.00
N GLU A 13 7.91 17.17 -3.06
CA GLU A 13 7.74 16.61 -1.71
C GLU A 13 6.96 17.58 -0.81
N LEU A 14 5.74 17.97 -1.21
CA LEU A 14 4.71 18.29 -0.25
C LEU A 14 4.40 17.00 0.55
N ARG A 15 5.32 16.71 1.48
CA ARG A 15 5.16 16.00 2.73
C ARG A 15 4.01 16.68 3.46
N THR A 16 2.81 16.33 3.05
CA THR A 16 1.79 16.10 4.05
C THR A 16 2.41 15.12 5.04
N ARG A 17 2.77 15.63 6.22
CA ARG A 17 3.22 14.82 7.36
C ARG A 17 2.33 13.57 7.40
N PRO A 18 2.84 12.37 7.75
CA PRO A 18 2.03 11.15 7.76
C PRO A 18 0.70 11.32 8.53
N VAL A 19 0.67 12.21 9.51
CA VAL A 19 -0.53 12.68 10.23
C VAL A 19 -1.54 13.40 9.32
N THR A 20 -1.14 14.34 8.46
CA THR A 20 -2.09 15.04 7.56
C THR A 20 -2.62 14.13 6.45
N ARG A 21 -1.82 13.20 5.92
CA ARG A 21 -2.32 12.18 4.97
C ARG A 21 -3.35 11.26 5.61
N PHE A 22 -3.08 10.81 6.84
CA PHE A 22 -4.02 9.99 7.61
C PHE A 22 -5.32 10.73 7.89
N SER A 23 -5.24 11.96 8.41
CA SER A 23 -6.42 12.76 8.75
C SER A 23 -7.30 13.05 7.54
N VAL A 24 -6.73 13.39 6.38
CA VAL A 24 -7.48 13.62 5.14
C VAL A 24 -8.15 12.34 4.65
N SER A 25 -7.41 11.22 4.63
CA SER A 25 -7.95 9.92 4.19
C SER A 25 -9.07 9.44 5.11
N PHE A 26 -8.93 9.65 6.42
CA PHE A 26 -9.95 9.36 7.42
C PHE A 26 -11.20 10.22 7.25
N LEU A 27 -11.03 11.52 6.98
CA LEU A 27 -12.16 12.44 6.83
C LEU A 27 -12.92 12.19 5.52
N LEU A 28 -12.22 11.91 4.42
CA LEU A 28 -12.82 11.46 3.16
C LEU A 28 -13.56 10.13 3.34
N SER A 29 -12.99 9.21 4.11
CA SER A 29 -13.62 7.94 4.48
C SER A 29 -14.94 8.18 5.22
N LEU A 30 -14.97 9.09 6.21
CA LEU A 30 -16.21 9.45 6.93
C LEU A 30 -17.26 10.11 6.03
N ILE A 31 -16.84 11.00 5.12
CA ILE A 31 -17.76 11.66 4.17
C ILE A 31 -18.36 10.61 3.23
N PHE A 32 -17.53 9.73 2.68
CA PHE A 32 -17.98 8.66 1.79
C PHE A 32 -18.92 7.69 2.52
N GLN A 33 -18.62 7.38 3.77
CA GLN A 33 -19.49 6.60 4.65
C GLN A 33 -20.87 7.25 4.75
N TYR A 34 -20.93 8.53 5.11
CA TYR A 34 -22.19 9.26 5.22
C TYR A 34 -22.99 9.31 3.91
N ILE A 35 -22.35 9.59 2.78
CA ILE A 35 -23.00 9.63 1.45
C ILE A 35 -23.62 8.27 1.11
N LEU A 36 -22.90 7.18 1.38
CA LEU A 36 -23.44 5.85 1.15
C LEU A 36 -24.61 5.54 2.09
N VAL A 37 -24.60 6.05 3.33
CA VAL A 37 -25.70 5.80 4.28
C VAL A 37 -26.96 6.47 3.75
N MET A 38 -26.80 7.65 3.16
CA MET A 38 -27.86 8.36 2.46
C MET A 38 -28.38 7.62 1.22
N LEU A 39 -27.50 6.96 0.46
CA LEU A 39 -27.90 6.19 -0.74
C LEU A 39 -28.53 4.82 -0.40
N GLY A 40 -28.19 4.24 0.75
CA GLY A 40 -28.79 3.01 1.27
C GLY A 40 -30.19 3.25 1.82
N GLN A 41 -31.20 3.25 0.96
CA GLN A 41 -32.61 3.49 1.35
C GLN A 41 -33.24 2.46 2.32
N SER A 42 -32.52 1.42 2.75
CA SER A 42 -32.95 0.54 3.84
C SER A 42 -31.89 0.49 4.93
N ALA A 43 -32.33 0.36 6.18
CA ALA A 43 -31.47 0.50 7.33
C ALA A 43 -30.23 -0.44 7.35
N ILE A 44 -30.30 -1.51 6.57
CA ILE A 44 -29.49 -2.72 6.72
C ILE A 44 -28.59 -2.95 5.50
N GLY A 45 -28.99 -2.51 4.29
CA GLY A 45 -28.10 -2.49 3.12
C GLY A 45 -26.92 -1.54 3.31
N SER A 46 -27.13 -0.51 4.12
CA SER A 46 -26.11 0.40 4.61
C SER A 46 -25.15 -0.36 5.57
N ALA A 47 -25.66 -1.04 6.60
CA ALA A 47 -24.86 -1.86 7.54
C ALA A 47 -23.96 -2.91 6.87
N CYS A 48 -24.48 -3.63 5.87
CA CYS A 48 -23.74 -4.70 5.18
C CYS A 48 -22.65 -4.19 4.24
N PHE A 49 -22.73 -2.93 3.79
CA PHE A 49 -21.61 -2.32 3.09
C PHE A 49 -20.57 -1.80 4.09
N TYR A 50 -20.98 -1.14 5.18
CA TYR A 50 -20.04 -0.51 6.12
C TYR A 50 -19.18 -1.46 6.93
N ILE A 51 -19.75 -2.57 7.35
CA ILE A 51 -19.04 -3.54 8.19
C ILE A 51 -18.01 -4.32 7.35
N PHE A 52 -18.29 -4.50 6.05
CA PHE A 52 -17.57 -5.46 5.21
C PHE A 52 -16.64 -4.81 4.18
N SER A 53 -17.02 -3.72 3.52
CA SER A 53 -16.22 -3.13 2.43
C SER A 53 -15.23 -2.06 2.90
N MET A 54 -15.53 -1.37 4.00
CA MET A 54 -14.80 -0.16 4.39
C MET A 54 -13.57 -0.43 5.28
N PRO A 55 -13.64 -1.27 6.35
CA PRO A 55 -12.43 -1.75 7.04
C PRO A 55 -11.46 -2.40 6.07
N MET A 56 -11.96 -3.15 5.09
CA MET A 56 -11.17 -3.72 4.00
C MET A 56 -10.43 -2.64 3.20
N THR A 57 -11.17 -1.71 2.59
CA THR A 57 -10.59 -0.63 1.80
C THR A 57 -9.53 0.14 2.59
N ASN A 58 -9.81 0.41 3.87
CA ASN A 58 -8.91 1.17 4.74
C ASN A 58 -7.72 0.35 5.25
N TYR A 59 -7.85 -0.98 5.36
CA TYR A 59 -6.75 -1.88 5.68
C TYR A 59 -5.68 -1.83 4.58
N TYR A 60 -6.11 -1.80 3.33
CA TYR A 60 -5.24 -1.73 2.17
C TYR A 60 -4.53 -0.38 2.03
N ILE A 61 -5.12 0.69 2.57
CA ILE A 61 -4.47 2.00 2.64
C ILE A 61 -3.53 2.07 3.85
N ASN A 62 -4.01 1.68 5.04
CA ASN A 62 -3.28 1.73 6.31
C ASN A 62 -3.99 0.90 7.41
N ARG A 63 -3.30 -0.08 8.00
CA ARG A 63 -3.84 -0.90 9.13
C ARG A 63 -4.43 -0.06 10.27
N LYS A 64 -3.83 1.09 10.64
CA LYS A 64 -4.37 2.01 11.66
C LYS A 64 -5.66 2.68 11.22
N LEU A 65 -5.79 2.97 9.92
CA LEU A 65 -6.99 3.59 9.34
C LEU A 65 -8.15 2.58 9.31
N SER A 66 -7.86 1.32 9.00
CA SER A 66 -8.82 0.21 9.14
C SER A 66 -9.40 0.15 10.54
N LEU A 67 -8.54 0.14 11.56
CA LEU A 67 -9.00 0.05 12.94
C LEU A 67 -9.82 1.28 13.34
N ALA A 68 -9.34 2.48 13.00
CA ALA A 68 -10.03 3.73 13.31
C ALA A 68 -11.42 3.78 12.66
N THR A 69 -11.54 3.37 11.40
CA THR A 69 -12.83 3.35 10.70
C THR A 69 -13.75 2.24 11.20
N SER A 70 -13.22 1.06 11.54
CA SER A 70 -14.01 -0.01 12.17
C SER A 70 -14.64 0.42 13.48
N VAL A 71 -13.93 1.23 14.29
CA VAL A 71 -14.48 1.79 15.54
C VAL A 71 -15.49 2.92 15.25
N ALA A 72 -15.24 3.75 14.24
CA ALA A 72 -16.14 4.84 13.88
C ALA A 72 -17.46 4.33 13.25
N THR A 73 -17.44 3.17 12.60
CA THR A 73 -18.57 2.65 11.83
C THR A 73 -19.88 2.50 12.63
N PRO A 74 -19.90 1.82 13.79
CA PRO A 74 -21.10 1.71 14.61
C PRO A 74 -21.63 3.07 15.07
N LEU A 75 -20.74 4.02 15.36
CA LEU A 75 -21.11 5.36 15.84
C LEU A 75 -21.78 6.18 14.73
N VAL A 76 -21.23 6.18 13.52
CA VAL A 76 -21.83 6.89 12.38
C VAL A 76 -23.19 6.30 12.05
N TYR A 77 -23.33 4.97 12.11
CA TYR A 77 -24.61 4.28 11.93
C TYR A 77 -25.64 4.73 12.97
N PHE A 78 -25.26 4.72 14.26
CA PHE A 78 -26.10 5.19 15.35
C PHE A 78 -26.58 6.63 15.12
N LEU A 79 -25.65 7.55 14.81
CA LEU A 79 -25.96 8.96 14.59
C LEU A 79 -26.91 9.17 13.41
N TYR A 80 -26.76 8.39 12.33
CA TYR A 80 -27.64 8.48 11.17
C TYR A 80 -29.08 8.07 11.50
N TYR A 81 -29.31 6.88 12.08
CA TYR A 81 -30.67 6.45 12.40
C TYR A 81 -31.32 7.32 13.46
N TYR A 82 -30.52 7.78 14.43
CA TYR A 82 -30.98 8.74 15.42
C TYR A 82 -31.45 10.05 14.78
N ALA A 83 -30.68 10.60 13.84
CA ALA A 83 -31.03 11.84 13.13
C ALA A 83 -32.25 11.70 12.21
N ASN A 84 -32.55 10.49 11.72
CA ASN A 84 -33.69 10.20 10.85
C ASN A 84 -34.95 9.76 11.62
N GLY A 85 -35.01 9.96 12.93
CA GLY A 85 -36.20 9.64 13.75
C GLY A 85 -36.38 8.16 14.06
N LEU A 86 -35.37 7.32 13.81
CA LEU A 86 -35.36 5.88 14.08
C LEU A 86 -34.50 5.55 15.32
N ALA A 87 -34.67 6.32 16.40
CA ALA A 87 -33.84 6.21 17.61
C ALA A 87 -33.95 4.84 18.30
N ASP A 88 -35.15 4.27 18.41
CA ASP A 88 -35.37 2.96 19.03
C ASP A 88 -34.63 1.85 18.27
N PHE A 89 -34.65 1.91 16.94
CA PHE A 89 -33.92 0.98 16.08
C PHE A 89 -32.41 1.16 16.24
N ALA A 90 -31.92 2.41 16.31
CA ALA A 90 -30.50 2.71 16.52
C ALA A 90 -29.98 2.13 17.84
N VAL A 91 -30.71 2.37 18.93
CA VAL A 91 -30.34 1.92 20.28
C VAL A 91 -30.37 0.39 20.37
N THR A 92 -31.43 -0.25 19.88
CA THR A 92 -31.60 -1.71 19.96
C THR A 92 -30.51 -2.47 19.20
N ASN A 93 -30.03 -1.92 18.09
CA ASN A 93 -29.06 -2.60 17.22
C ASN A 93 -27.60 -2.21 17.48
N PHE A 94 -27.33 -1.18 18.28
CA PHE A 94 -25.96 -0.64 18.45
C PHE A 94 -24.97 -1.69 18.98
N SER A 95 -25.31 -2.39 20.06
CA SER A 95 -24.44 -3.41 20.65
C SER A 95 -24.14 -4.56 19.67
N LEU A 96 -25.15 -4.98 18.92
CA LEU A 96 -25.00 -6.01 17.90
C LEU A 96 -24.05 -5.55 16.78
N MET A 97 -24.18 -4.30 16.32
CA MET A 97 -23.30 -3.72 15.29
C MET A 97 -21.85 -3.62 15.75
N VAL A 98 -21.61 -3.26 17.01
CA VAL A 98 -20.26 -3.27 17.61
C VAL A 98 -19.68 -4.68 17.60
N ILE A 99 -20.44 -5.67 18.07
CA ILE A 99 -19.99 -7.07 18.14
C ILE A 99 -19.62 -7.59 16.74
N ILE A 100 -20.51 -7.38 15.76
CA ILE A 100 -20.29 -7.84 14.37
C ILE A 100 -19.04 -7.18 13.78
N THR A 101 -18.88 -5.86 13.95
CA THR A 101 -17.73 -5.12 13.41
C THR A 101 -16.42 -5.59 14.05
N CYS A 102 -16.42 -5.87 15.36
CA CYS A 102 -15.27 -6.47 16.05
C CYS A 102 -14.92 -7.85 15.50
N LEU A 103 -15.90 -8.75 15.36
CA LEU A 103 -15.69 -10.11 14.87
C LEU A 103 -15.08 -10.12 13.47
N ILE A 104 -15.58 -9.25 12.59
CA ILE A 104 -15.10 -9.16 11.21
C ILE A 104 -13.70 -8.54 11.14
N THR A 105 -13.44 -7.50 11.92
CA THR A 105 -12.11 -6.88 11.98
C THR A 105 -11.06 -7.89 12.48
N VAL A 106 -11.39 -8.65 13.53
CA VAL A 106 -10.52 -9.70 14.05
C VAL A 106 -10.36 -10.83 13.03
N GLY A 107 -11.46 -11.30 12.43
CA GLY A 107 -11.43 -12.35 11.40
C GLY A 107 -10.57 -11.95 10.20
N GLN A 108 -10.69 -10.71 9.72
CA GLN A 108 -9.86 -10.16 8.65
C GLN A 108 -8.37 -10.20 9.01
N PHE A 109 -8.01 -9.77 10.22
CA PHE A 109 -6.61 -9.77 10.67
C PHE A 109 -6.03 -11.19 10.75
N VAL A 110 -6.83 -12.15 11.24
CA VAL A 110 -6.45 -13.55 11.30
C VAL A 110 -6.25 -14.13 9.89
N ILE A 111 -7.19 -13.89 8.97
CA ILE A 111 -7.08 -14.38 7.59
C ILE A 111 -5.87 -13.76 6.89
N ASP A 112 -5.63 -12.46 7.03
CA ASP A 112 -4.45 -11.80 6.46
C ASP A 112 -3.15 -12.42 6.98
N SER A 113 -3.07 -12.65 8.30
CA SER A 113 -1.89 -13.29 8.92
C SER A 113 -1.67 -14.72 8.43
N LEU A 114 -2.74 -15.49 8.22
CA LEU A 114 -2.65 -16.86 7.69
C LEU A 114 -2.21 -16.88 6.22
N LEU A 115 -2.73 -15.97 5.41
CA LEU A 115 -2.38 -15.88 3.98
C LEU A 115 -0.98 -15.30 3.78
N GLU A 116 -0.52 -14.42 4.68
CA GLU A 116 0.87 -13.96 4.75
C GLU A 116 1.81 -15.12 5.10
N TRP A 117 1.47 -15.94 6.08
CA TRP A 117 2.23 -17.15 6.42
C TRP A 117 2.31 -18.16 5.28
N ALA A 118 1.25 -18.26 4.46
CA ALA A 118 1.21 -19.12 3.29
C ALA A 118 1.91 -18.55 2.04
N GLU A 119 2.66 -17.44 2.18
CA GLU A 119 3.39 -16.76 1.10
C GLU A 119 2.50 -16.39 -0.11
N ILE A 120 1.20 -16.18 0.13
CA ILE A 120 0.26 -15.77 -0.90
C ILE A 120 0.56 -14.32 -1.29
N ASN A 121 0.66 -14.07 -2.58
CA ASN A 121 0.90 -12.72 -3.08
C ASN A 121 -0.18 -11.74 -2.59
N GLU A 122 0.25 -10.49 -2.43
CA GLU A 122 -0.56 -9.45 -1.79
C GLU A 122 -1.92 -9.26 -2.51
N PHE A 123 -1.92 -9.28 -3.84
CA PHE A 123 -3.13 -9.16 -4.66
C PHE A 123 -4.15 -10.29 -4.41
N LEU A 124 -3.71 -11.55 -4.42
CA LEU A 124 -4.58 -12.70 -4.23
C LEU A 124 -5.07 -12.77 -2.79
N ARG A 125 -4.22 -12.43 -1.82
CA ARG A 125 -4.59 -12.31 -0.41
C ARG A 125 -5.76 -11.34 -0.23
N TYR A 126 -5.67 -10.16 -0.83
CA TYR A 126 -6.72 -9.14 -0.77
C TYR A 126 -8.01 -9.56 -1.47
N THR A 127 -7.89 -10.28 -2.58
CA THR A 127 -9.06 -10.80 -3.30
C THR A 127 -9.80 -11.85 -2.48
N ILE A 128 -9.08 -12.81 -1.87
CA ILE A 128 -9.66 -13.86 -1.02
C ILE A 128 -10.36 -13.25 0.19
N ILE A 129 -9.68 -12.34 0.89
CA ILE A 129 -10.21 -11.66 2.06
C ILE A 129 -11.50 -10.89 1.71
N ALA A 130 -11.51 -10.14 0.61
CA ALA A 130 -12.68 -9.40 0.15
C ALA A 130 -13.85 -10.32 -0.18
N VAL A 131 -13.62 -11.45 -0.86
CA VAL A 131 -14.66 -12.43 -1.20
C VAL A 131 -15.28 -13.04 0.06
N ILE A 132 -14.47 -13.52 1.00
CA ILE A 132 -14.95 -14.14 2.25
C ILE A 132 -15.85 -13.16 3.01
N VAL A 133 -15.39 -11.93 3.17
CA VAL A 133 -16.10 -10.91 3.92
C VAL A 133 -17.40 -10.49 3.21
N ASN A 134 -17.42 -10.36 1.88
CA ASN A 134 -18.68 -10.12 1.15
C ASN A 134 -19.67 -11.29 1.30
N VAL A 135 -19.21 -12.55 1.20
CA VAL A 135 -20.08 -13.73 1.36
C VAL A 135 -20.65 -13.81 2.78
N MET A 136 -19.82 -13.57 3.80
CA MET A 136 -20.26 -13.51 5.20
C MET A 136 -21.28 -12.38 5.42
N GLY A 137 -21.08 -11.23 4.78
CA GLY A 137 -22.02 -10.11 4.86
C GLY A 137 -23.38 -10.42 4.25
N ILE A 138 -23.42 -11.06 3.08
CA ILE A 138 -24.66 -11.50 2.43
C ILE A 138 -25.36 -12.56 3.30
N TRP A 139 -24.61 -13.49 3.90
CA TRP A 139 -25.19 -14.53 4.74
C TRP A 139 -25.77 -13.98 6.04
N LEU A 140 -25.03 -13.12 6.73
CA LEU A 140 -25.47 -12.47 7.96
C LEU A 140 -26.71 -11.59 7.72
N TYR A 141 -26.74 -10.89 6.58
CA TYR A 141 -27.90 -10.15 6.09
C TYR A 141 -29.14 -11.03 5.91
N GLY A 142 -29.00 -12.16 5.22
CA GLY A 142 -30.10 -13.10 5.00
C GLY A 142 -30.64 -13.73 6.29
N TYR A 143 -29.77 -13.98 7.27
CA TYR A 143 -30.15 -14.56 8.55
C TYR A 143 -31.00 -13.62 9.42
N PHE A 144 -30.67 -12.32 9.46
CA PHE A 144 -31.42 -11.34 10.26
C PHE A 144 -32.76 -10.91 9.63
N MET A 145 -33.01 -11.22 8.35
CA MET A 145 -34.18 -10.74 7.59
C MET A 145 -34.95 -11.88 6.90
N ILE A 146 -35.81 -12.61 7.64
CA ILE A 146 -36.75 -13.58 7.04
C ILE A 146 -38.01 -12.92 6.45
N GLN A 147 -38.23 -11.63 6.61
CA GLN A 147 -39.35 -10.95 5.97
C GLN A 147 -38.94 -9.55 5.52
N THR A 148 -39.18 -9.25 4.24
CA THR A 148 -39.25 -7.89 3.64
C THR A 148 -37.98 -7.27 3.05
N ILE A 149 -37.33 -7.86 2.03
CA ILE A 149 -36.52 -7.07 1.06
C ILE A 149 -36.62 -7.59 -0.39
N THR A 150 -36.79 -6.66 -1.35
CA THR A 150 -36.83 -6.85 -2.81
C THR A 150 -35.43 -7.04 -3.41
N ASN A 151 -35.28 -7.94 -4.41
CA ASN A 151 -34.02 -8.33 -5.07
C ASN A 151 -33.07 -7.19 -5.53
N ASN A 152 -33.58 -5.97 -5.71
CA ASN A 152 -32.82 -4.84 -6.25
C ASN A 152 -31.72 -4.31 -5.30
N TYR A 153 -31.84 -4.45 -3.98
CA TYR A 153 -30.86 -3.89 -3.04
C TYR A 153 -29.55 -4.69 -2.95
N ILE A 154 -29.64 -6.02 -3.05
CA ILE A 154 -28.45 -6.91 -3.09
C ILE A 154 -27.59 -6.58 -4.31
N LEU A 155 -28.22 -6.26 -5.44
CA LEU A 155 -27.53 -5.87 -6.66
C LEU A 155 -26.71 -4.58 -6.47
N PHE A 156 -27.28 -3.54 -5.86
CA PHE A 156 -26.56 -2.29 -5.60
C PHE A 156 -25.36 -2.46 -4.66
N VAL A 157 -25.52 -3.22 -3.58
CA VAL A 157 -24.43 -3.51 -2.63
C VAL A 157 -23.30 -4.27 -3.34
N THR A 158 -23.65 -5.28 -4.13
CA THR A 158 -22.68 -6.08 -4.88
C THR A 158 -21.93 -5.22 -5.91
N MET A 159 -22.64 -4.37 -6.66
CA MET A 159 -22.03 -3.45 -7.62
C MET A 159 -21.08 -2.44 -6.95
N GLY A 160 -21.48 -1.88 -5.80
CA GLY A 160 -20.63 -0.99 -5.01
C GLY A 160 -19.36 -1.69 -4.51
N SER A 161 -19.47 -2.93 -4.03
CA SER A 161 -18.32 -3.71 -3.56
C SER A 161 -17.35 -4.03 -4.69
N LEU A 162 -17.86 -4.40 -5.88
CA LEU A 162 -17.03 -4.67 -7.05
C LEU A 162 -16.31 -3.40 -7.53
N LEU A 163 -16.98 -2.25 -7.53
CA LEU A 163 -16.37 -0.97 -7.87
C LEU A 163 -15.25 -0.62 -6.88
N MET A 164 -15.49 -0.77 -5.59
CA MET A 164 -14.46 -0.54 -4.56
C MET A 164 -13.27 -1.50 -4.73
N GLN A 165 -13.52 -2.78 -4.97
CA GLN A 165 -12.48 -3.77 -5.22
C GLN A 165 -11.63 -3.38 -6.43
N PHE A 166 -12.26 -2.92 -7.51
CA PHE A 166 -11.59 -2.45 -8.71
C PHE A 166 -10.70 -1.22 -8.43
N LEU A 167 -11.22 -0.23 -7.70
CA LEU A 167 -10.48 0.98 -7.33
C LEU A 167 -9.27 0.67 -6.45
N VAL A 168 -9.46 -0.18 -5.42
CA VAL A 168 -8.38 -0.62 -4.53
C VAL A 168 -7.30 -1.36 -5.31
N THR A 169 -7.69 -2.32 -6.14
CA THR A 169 -6.74 -3.11 -6.95
C THR A 169 -5.93 -2.21 -7.87
N THR A 170 -6.59 -1.26 -8.53
CA THR A 170 -5.93 -0.32 -9.43
C THR A 170 -4.98 0.58 -8.64
N TYR A 171 -5.40 1.12 -7.49
CA TYR A 171 -4.55 1.93 -6.62
C TYR A 171 -3.30 1.18 -6.15
N SER A 172 -3.45 -0.05 -5.65
CA SER A 172 -2.33 -0.89 -5.21
C SER A 172 -1.38 -1.19 -6.36
N SER A 173 -1.89 -1.53 -7.55
CA SER A 173 -1.06 -1.79 -8.72
C SER A 173 -0.25 -0.56 -9.17
N VAL A 174 -0.83 0.63 -9.07
CA VAL A 174 -0.16 1.90 -9.38
C VAL A 174 0.91 2.20 -8.34
N LYS A 175 0.62 1.98 -7.06
CA LYS A 175 1.57 2.20 -5.96
C LYS A 175 2.78 1.26 -6.08
N GLU A 176 2.56 -0.02 -6.34
CA GLU A 176 3.65 -0.97 -6.59
C GLU A 176 4.49 -0.58 -7.80
N LYS A 177 3.84 -0.14 -8.88
CA LYS A 177 4.55 0.32 -10.07
C LYS A 177 5.42 1.53 -9.75
N GLN A 178 4.90 2.51 -9.01
CA GLN A 178 5.67 3.67 -8.57
C GLN A 178 6.85 3.28 -7.67
N ALA A 179 6.66 2.33 -6.75
CA ALA A 179 7.75 1.84 -5.91
C ALA A 179 8.86 1.19 -6.74
N ARG A 180 8.51 0.33 -7.70
CA ARG A 180 9.47 -0.29 -8.63
C ARG A 180 10.18 0.73 -9.51
N ASP A 181 9.44 1.70 -10.04
CA ASP A 181 9.99 2.75 -10.89
C ASP A 181 10.96 3.64 -10.09
N PHE A 182 10.63 3.93 -8.82
CA PHE A 182 11.50 4.66 -7.91
C PHE A 182 12.77 3.88 -7.55
N GLU A 183 12.66 2.59 -7.24
CA GLU A 183 13.82 1.72 -6.98
C GLU A 183 14.73 1.62 -8.21
N ARG A 184 14.15 1.48 -9.41
CA ARG A 184 14.91 1.49 -10.66
C ARG A 184 15.60 2.83 -10.91
N ALA A 185 14.90 3.94 -10.69
CA ALA A 185 15.49 5.27 -10.83
C ALA A 185 16.68 5.43 -9.87
N ARG A 186 16.50 5.05 -8.60
CA ARG A 186 17.57 5.07 -7.60
C ARG A 186 18.74 4.15 -7.98
N TYR A 187 18.47 2.93 -8.44
CA TYR A 187 19.52 2.01 -8.89
C TYR A 187 20.33 2.64 -10.04
N ASN A 188 19.65 3.21 -11.04
CA ASN A 188 20.30 3.88 -12.17
C ASN A 188 21.05 5.17 -11.78
N GLU A 189 20.61 5.87 -10.74
CA GLU A 189 21.31 7.03 -10.18
C GLU A 189 22.55 6.65 -9.37
N GLU A 190 22.56 5.46 -8.74
CA GLU A 190 23.64 5.01 -7.86
C GLU A 190 24.66 4.12 -8.57
N HIS A 191 24.31 3.48 -9.69
CA HIS A 191 25.18 2.50 -10.36
C HIS A 191 25.62 2.95 -11.76
N ASP A 192 26.79 2.46 -12.17
CA ASP A 192 27.31 2.60 -13.53
C ASP A 192 26.60 1.61 -14.46
N ALA A 193 26.01 2.13 -15.54
CA ALA A 193 25.18 1.35 -16.44
C ALA A 193 25.93 0.25 -17.21
N LEU A 194 27.27 0.37 -17.33
CA LEU A 194 28.08 -0.62 -18.02
C LEU A 194 28.46 -1.78 -17.10
N THR A 195 28.94 -1.47 -15.90
CA THR A 195 29.54 -2.46 -14.98
C THR A 195 28.59 -2.97 -13.91
N GLY A 196 27.47 -2.28 -13.65
CA GLY A 196 26.54 -2.60 -12.58
C GLY A 196 27.02 -2.21 -11.18
N LEU A 197 28.28 -1.75 -11.04
CA LEU A 197 28.87 -1.30 -9.78
C LEU A 197 28.39 0.10 -9.39
N TYR A 198 28.58 0.50 -8.14
CA TYR A 198 28.35 1.88 -7.72
C TYR A 198 29.14 2.87 -8.57
N ASN A 199 28.47 3.93 -9.02
CA ASN A 199 29.13 5.00 -9.74
C ASN A 199 29.92 5.92 -8.79
N TYR A 200 30.66 6.86 -9.38
CA TYR A 200 31.54 7.76 -8.64
C TYR A 200 30.80 8.64 -7.61
N GLU A 201 29.57 9.06 -7.92
CA GLU A 201 28.77 9.88 -6.98
C GLU A 201 28.32 9.06 -5.78
N ALA A 202 27.86 7.82 -6.01
CA ALA A 202 27.47 6.90 -4.95
C ALA A 202 28.68 6.52 -4.06
N TYR A 203 29.82 6.22 -4.68
CA TYR A 203 31.09 6.02 -3.97
C TYR A 203 31.43 7.22 -3.06
N GLY A 204 31.34 8.44 -3.60
CA GLY A 204 31.63 9.66 -2.83
C GLY A 204 30.68 9.88 -1.64
N LYS A 205 29.40 9.53 -1.79
CA LYS A 205 28.42 9.56 -0.68
C LYS A 205 28.81 8.55 0.41
N GLU A 206 29.20 7.35 0.01
CA GLU A 206 29.54 6.28 0.96
C GLU A 206 30.83 6.56 1.73
N ILE A 207 31.87 7.07 1.06
CA ILE A 207 33.10 7.51 1.74
C ILE A 207 32.82 8.62 2.76
N LYS A 208 31.95 9.59 2.43
CA LYS A 208 31.54 10.62 3.41
C LYS A 208 30.83 10.00 4.61
N ARG A 209 29.95 9.03 4.38
CA ARG A 209 29.24 8.30 5.44
C ARG A 209 30.23 7.57 6.36
N LEU A 210 31.17 6.81 5.79
CA LEU A 210 32.21 6.09 6.53
C LEU A 210 33.14 7.03 7.30
N SER A 211 33.57 8.12 6.67
CA SER A 211 34.43 9.12 7.34
C SER A 211 33.75 9.85 8.51
N SER A 212 32.42 9.90 8.51
CA SER A 212 31.62 10.47 9.61
C SER A 212 31.35 9.44 10.71
N SER A 213 31.63 8.16 10.46
CA SER A 213 31.51 7.08 11.43
C SER A 213 32.82 6.90 12.20
N SER A 214 32.76 6.42 13.44
CA SER A 214 33.95 6.04 14.20
C SER A 214 34.49 4.64 13.83
N GLN A 215 34.13 4.12 12.65
CA GLN A 215 34.63 2.83 12.17
C GLN A 215 35.90 3.04 11.36
N ASP A 216 36.91 2.19 11.63
CA ASP A 216 38.07 2.08 10.77
C ASP A 216 37.67 1.48 9.42
N TYR A 217 38.17 2.05 8.32
CA TYR A 217 37.92 1.55 6.98
C TYR A 217 39.20 1.58 6.13
N ASN A 218 39.27 0.67 5.16
CA ASN A 218 40.34 0.60 4.17
C ASN A 218 39.76 0.92 2.79
N ILE A 219 40.49 1.68 1.98
CA ILE A 219 40.15 1.94 0.59
C ILE A 219 41.16 1.22 -0.30
N ILE A 220 40.66 0.43 -1.25
CA ILE A 220 41.46 -0.25 -2.27
C ILE A 220 41.04 0.32 -3.62
N MET A 221 42.01 0.71 -4.44
CA MET A 221 41.78 1.19 -5.80
C MET A 221 42.41 0.21 -6.78
N PHE A 222 41.64 -0.16 -7.81
CA PHE A 222 42.08 -1.07 -8.87
C PHE A 222 42.31 -0.28 -10.16
N ASP A 223 43.30 -0.70 -10.93
CA ASP A 223 43.53 -0.22 -12.31
C ASP A 223 43.63 -1.45 -13.22
N ILE A 224 43.03 -1.37 -14.42
CA ILE A 224 43.07 -2.49 -15.37
C ILE A 224 44.27 -2.30 -16.29
N ASP A 225 45.27 -3.14 -16.10
CA ASP A 225 46.50 -3.09 -16.88
C ASP A 225 46.23 -3.24 -18.38
N HIS A 226 46.92 -2.43 -19.18
CA HIS A 226 46.86 -2.44 -20.65
C HIS A 226 45.45 -2.24 -21.25
N PHE A 227 44.47 -1.70 -20.50
CA PHE A 227 43.10 -1.53 -20.98
C PHE A 227 42.99 -0.74 -22.30
N LYS A 228 43.83 0.27 -22.49
CA LYS A 228 43.90 1.03 -23.74
C LYS A 228 44.31 0.16 -24.93
N GLN A 229 45.26 -0.76 -24.76
CA GLN A 229 45.69 -1.65 -25.84
C GLN A 229 44.57 -2.62 -26.24
N ILE A 230 43.74 -3.04 -25.29
CA ILE A 230 42.55 -3.86 -25.57
C ILE A 230 41.57 -3.08 -26.45
N ASN A 231 41.25 -1.85 -26.05
CA ASN A 231 40.39 -0.96 -26.84
C ASN A 231 40.94 -0.71 -28.25
N ASP A 232 42.25 -0.45 -28.36
CA ASP A 232 42.91 -0.13 -29.63
C ASP A 232 43.00 -1.37 -30.56
N THR A 233 43.09 -2.58 -30.00
CA THR A 233 43.26 -3.84 -30.78
C THR A 233 41.93 -4.48 -31.16
N TYR A 234 40.99 -4.51 -30.22
CA TYR A 234 39.73 -5.26 -30.35
C TYR A 234 38.51 -4.36 -30.48
N GLY A 235 38.65 -3.06 -30.19
CA GLY A 235 37.55 -2.10 -30.22
C GLY A 235 36.93 -1.86 -28.83
N HIS A 236 36.12 -0.80 -28.75
CA HIS A 236 35.50 -0.36 -27.50
C HIS A 236 34.44 -1.32 -26.97
N LEU A 237 33.80 -2.12 -27.82
CA LEU A 237 32.78 -3.09 -27.37
C LEU A 237 33.44 -4.21 -26.56
N GLU A 238 34.60 -4.68 -26.99
CA GLU A 238 35.39 -5.69 -26.30
C GLU A 238 36.01 -5.14 -25.01
N GLY A 239 36.47 -3.88 -25.01
CA GLY A 239 36.86 -3.19 -23.79
C GLY A 239 35.71 -3.06 -22.78
N ASN A 240 34.50 -2.75 -23.24
CA ASN A 240 33.30 -2.73 -22.41
C ASN A 240 33.01 -4.12 -21.79
N GLY A 241 33.22 -5.19 -22.55
CA GLY A 241 33.09 -6.57 -22.04
C GLY A 241 34.10 -6.89 -20.92
N VAL A 242 35.33 -6.38 -21.01
CA VAL A 242 36.33 -6.50 -19.93
C VAL A 242 35.88 -5.76 -18.67
N LEU A 243 35.34 -4.54 -18.80
CA LEU A 243 34.82 -3.78 -17.67
C LEU A 243 33.63 -4.48 -17.00
N GLN A 244 32.71 -5.02 -17.79
CA GLN A 244 31.58 -5.82 -17.31
C GLN A 244 32.05 -7.04 -16.52
N TYR A 245 32.98 -7.81 -17.08
CA TYR A 245 33.51 -8.99 -16.42
C TYR A 245 34.23 -8.65 -15.10
N PHE A 246 35.00 -7.56 -15.10
CA PHE A 246 35.65 -7.05 -13.89
C PHE A 246 34.64 -6.68 -12.80
N GLY A 247 33.55 -5.99 -13.18
CA GLY A 247 32.45 -5.67 -12.26
C GLY A 247 31.80 -6.92 -11.65
N THR A 248 31.46 -7.91 -12.48
CA THR A 248 30.89 -9.18 -12.00
C THR A 248 31.83 -9.91 -11.04
N CYS A 249 33.14 -9.97 -11.33
CA CYS A 249 34.11 -10.60 -10.44
C CYS A 249 34.16 -9.93 -9.06
N LEU A 250 34.03 -8.59 -9.01
CA LEU A 250 34.03 -7.86 -7.74
C LEU A 250 32.76 -8.13 -6.93
N GLU A 251 31.59 -8.17 -7.55
CA GLU A 251 30.33 -8.52 -6.86
C GLU A 251 30.33 -9.96 -6.34
N GLU A 252 30.89 -10.91 -7.09
CA GLU A 252 30.98 -12.32 -6.66
C GLU A 252 31.94 -12.51 -5.48
N LEU A 253 33.08 -11.79 -5.47
CA LEU A 253 34.07 -11.88 -4.40
C LEU A 253 33.66 -11.11 -3.15
N TYR A 254 32.92 -10.02 -3.30
CA TYR A 254 32.45 -9.16 -2.23
C TYR A 254 30.96 -8.87 -2.36
N PRO A 255 30.09 -9.89 -2.19
CA PRO A 255 28.65 -9.68 -2.24
C PRO A 255 28.24 -8.71 -1.14
N HIS A 256 27.45 -7.70 -1.50
CA HIS A 256 26.92 -6.73 -0.57
C HIS A 256 26.24 -7.44 0.61
N GLN A 257 26.84 -7.38 1.80
CA GLN A 257 26.12 -7.68 3.03
C GLN A 257 25.24 -6.48 3.32
N GLY A 258 23.95 -6.63 3.09
CA GLY A 258 22.92 -5.61 3.37
C GLY A 258 22.86 -5.21 4.84
#